data_AF-A0AAD1HHC1-F1
#
_entry.id   AF-A0AAD1HHC1-F1
#
_cell.length_a   1.000
_cell.length_b   1.000
_cell.length_c   1.000
_cell.angle_alpha   90.00
_cell.angle_beta   90.00
_cell.angle_gamma   90.00
#
_symmetry.space_group_name_H-M   'P 1'
#
loop_
_entity.id
_entity.type
_entity.pdbx_description
1 polymer ?
#
loop_
_entity_poly.entity_id
_entity_poly.type
_entity_poly.pdbx_seq_one_letter_code
_entity_poly.pdbx_strand_id
1 'polypeptide(L)'
;MSAYATSIASETGPETTTLVVPCHVGDPDLWFAENPVELERAKALCADCPIRRQCLAAALERGEPWGVWGGEILDRGMVIARKRPRGRPRKNTVGNPAAA
;
A
#
# COMPACT_ATOMS: atom_id res chain seq x y z
N MET A 1 -36.19 16.22 -53.04
CA MET A 1 -35.89 16.84 -51.73
C MET A 1 -36.49 15.95 -50.65
N SER A 2 -35.71 15.03 -50.07
CA SER A 2 -36.13 14.21 -48.93
C SER A 2 -34.98 14.19 -47.94
N ALA A 3 -35.18 14.84 -46.80
CA ALA A 3 -34.20 14.98 -45.74
C ALA A 3 -34.45 13.87 -44.71
N TYR A 4 -33.66 12.81 -44.76
CA TYR A 4 -33.54 11.85 -43.66
C TYR A 4 -32.53 12.42 -42.67
N ALA A 5 -33.02 13.24 -41.74
CA ALA A 5 -32.22 13.64 -40.59
C ALA A 5 -32.31 12.51 -39.54
N THR A 6 -31.38 11.56 -39.62
CA THR A 6 -31.19 10.56 -38.58
C THR A 6 -30.64 11.26 -37.33
N SER A 7 -31.46 11.30 -36.28
CA SER A 7 -31.08 11.75 -34.95
C SER A 7 -29.93 10.90 -34.42
N ILE A 8 -28.76 11.51 -34.18
CA ILE A 8 -27.64 10.86 -33.52
C ILE A 8 -27.85 11.07 -32.02
N ALA A 9 -28.27 9.99 -31.35
CA ALA A 9 -28.34 9.92 -29.90
C ALA A 9 -26.96 10.21 -29.31
N SER A 10 -26.90 11.18 -28.40
CA SER A 10 -25.71 11.52 -27.65
C SER A 10 -25.27 10.34 -26.80
N GLU A 11 -24.13 9.76 -27.15
CA GLU A 11 -23.46 8.72 -26.39
C GLU A 11 -23.01 9.31 -25.06
N THR A 12 -23.76 9.00 -24.00
CA THR A 12 -23.28 9.16 -22.63
C THR A 12 -22.27 8.05 -22.38
N GLY A 13 -21.00 8.36 -22.61
CA GLY A 13 -19.88 7.45 -22.36
C GLY A 13 -19.88 6.96 -20.90
N PRO A 14 -19.39 5.74 -20.62
CA PRO A 14 -19.45 5.16 -19.30
C PRO A 14 -18.69 6.04 -18.32
N GLU A 15 -19.40 6.47 -17.27
CA GLU A 15 -18.83 7.10 -16.09
C GLU A 15 -17.72 6.18 -15.56
N THR A 16 -16.47 6.52 -15.89
CA THR A 16 -15.31 5.75 -15.48
C THR A 16 -15.19 5.97 -13.98
N THR A 17 -15.74 5.04 -13.20
CA THR A 17 -15.54 4.97 -11.76
C THR A 17 -14.03 4.95 -11.55
N THR A 18 -13.47 6.09 -11.17
CA THR A 18 -12.02 6.24 -11.00
C THR A 18 -11.67 5.40 -9.79
N LEU A 19 -11.08 4.23 -10.03
CA LEU A 19 -10.53 3.39 -8.98
C LEU A 19 -9.37 4.14 -8.35
N VAL A 20 -9.63 4.76 -7.20
CA VAL A 20 -8.59 5.47 -6.46
C VAL A 20 -7.60 4.44 -5.93
N VAL A 21 -6.36 4.54 -6.39
CA VAL A 21 -5.23 3.76 -5.89
C VAL A 21 -4.39 4.71 -5.03
N PRO A 22 -4.42 4.58 -3.68
CA PRO A 22 -3.81 5.57 -2.78
C PRO A 22 -2.33 5.88 -3.06
N CYS A 23 -1.53 4.89 -3.45
CA CYS A 23 -0.11 5.08 -3.78
C CYS A 23 0.13 5.81 -5.10
N HIS A 24 -0.86 5.95 -5.98
CA HIS A 24 -0.73 6.70 -7.23
C HIS A 24 -1.11 8.19 -7.05
N VAL A 25 -1.86 8.51 -6.00
CA VAL A 25 -2.30 9.89 -5.70
C VAL A 25 -1.55 10.51 -4.52
N GLY A 26 -0.93 9.69 -3.66
CA GLY A 26 -0.10 10.12 -2.55
C GLY A 26 1.38 10.31 -2.94
N ASP A 27 2.17 10.75 -1.96
CA ASP A 27 3.62 10.87 -2.08
C ASP A 27 4.28 9.48 -2.16
N PRO A 28 4.98 9.12 -3.25
CA PRO A 28 5.63 7.82 -3.41
C PRO A 28 6.62 7.49 -2.29
N ASP A 29 7.33 8.50 -1.75
CA ASP A 29 8.36 8.29 -0.73
C ASP A 29 7.77 7.69 0.56
N LEU A 30 6.49 7.93 0.82
CA LEU A 30 5.79 7.38 1.99
C LEU A 30 5.66 5.84 1.92
N TRP A 31 5.41 5.27 0.74
CA TRP A 31 5.30 3.81 0.56
C TRP A 31 6.66 3.12 0.60
N PHE A 32 7.73 3.88 0.37
CA PHE A 32 9.11 3.47 0.43
C PHE A 32 9.84 4.23 1.53
N ALA A 33 9.20 4.41 2.69
CA ALA A 33 9.85 5.04 3.83
C ALA A 33 10.77 4.05 4.58
N GLU A 34 11.88 4.53 5.13
CA GLU A 34 12.68 3.72 6.06
C GLU A 34 12.08 3.71 7.48
N ASN A 35 11.37 4.79 7.84
CA ASN A 35 10.82 5.02 9.16
C ASN A 35 9.62 4.09 9.42
N PRO A 36 9.64 3.28 10.49
CA PRO A 36 8.52 2.40 10.83
C PRO A 36 7.17 3.12 10.98
N VAL A 37 7.14 4.36 11.47
CA VAL A 37 5.90 5.13 11.66
C VAL A 37 5.29 5.51 10.32
N GLU A 38 6.11 5.89 9.36
CA GLU A 38 5.68 6.25 7.99
C GLU A 38 5.20 5.03 7.23
N LEU A 39 5.87 3.89 7.38
CA LEU A 39 5.41 2.62 6.82
C LEU A 39 4.05 2.19 7.38
N GLU A 40 3.81 2.34 8.68
CA GLU A 40 2.49 2.07 9.27
C GLU A 40 1.41 3.03 8.72
N ARG A 41 1.77 4.31 8.48
CA ARG A 41 0.88 5.28 7.85
C ARG A 41 0.55 4.87 6.40
N ALA A 42 1.55 4.50 5.60
CA ALA A 42 1.35 4.01 4.23
C ALA A 42 0.48 2.74 4.22
N LYS A 43 0.71 1.82 5.16
CA LYS A 43 -0.08 0.61 5.35
C LYS A 43 -1.56 0.93 5.61
N ALA A 44 -1.82 1.89 6.49
CA ALA A 44 -3.18 2.35 6.79
C ALA A 44 -3.86 3.01 5.58
N LEU A 45 -3.15 3.86 4.84
CA LEU A 45 -3.68 4.47 3.61
C LEU A 45 -4.03 3.43 2.54
N CYS A 46 -3.31 2.30 2.51
CA CYS A 46 -3.57 1.23 1.57
C CYS A 46 -4.82 0.39 1.93
N ALA A 47 -5.43 0.57 3.11
CA ALA A 47 -6.52 -0.28 3.60
C ALA A 47 -7.75 -0.31 2.67
N ASP A 48 -8.09 0.81 2.05
CA ASP A 48 -9.26 0.97 1.18
C ASP A 48 -8.94 0.74 -0.31
N CYS A 49 -7.71 0.35 -0.63
CA CYS A 49 -7.30 0.14 -2.02
C CYS A 49 -8.02 -1.10 -2.63
N PRO A 50 -8.63 -0.98 -3.82
CA PRO A 50 -9.40 -2.08 -4.42
C PRO A 50 -8.54 -3.26 -4.88
N ILE A 51 -7.24 -3.07 -5.10
CA ILE A 51 -6.34 -4.07 -5.70
C ILE A 51 -5.34 -4.66 -4.69
N ARG A 52 -5.59 -4.52 -3.37
CA ARG A 52 -4.63 -4.94 -2.31
C ARG A 52 -4.05 -6.33 -2.50
N ARG A 53 -4.91 -7.33 -2.72
CA ARG A 53 -4.49 -8.74 -2.85
C ARG A 53 -3.59 -8.96 -4.06
N GLN A 54 -3.96 -8.37 -5.20
CA GLN A 54 -3.20 -8.48 -6.46
C GLN A 54 -1.86 -7.75 -6.33
N CYS A 55 -1.87 -6.55 -5.73
CA CYS A 55 -0.67 -5.75 -5.48
C CYS A 55 0.33 -6.50 -4.60
N LEU A 56 -0.13 -7.11 -3.49
CA LEU A 56 0.73 -7.91 -2.62
C LEU A 56 1.28 -9.15 -3.33
N ALA A 57 0.44 -9.90 -4.03
CA ALA A 57 0.87 -11.08 -4.77
C ALA A 57 1.97 -10.74 -5.78
N ALA A 58 1.78 -9.66 -6.55
CA ALA A 58 2.75 -9.22 -7.54
C ALA A 58 4.07 -8.73 -6.90
N ALA A 59 4.01 -8.08 -5.73
CA ALA A 59 5.21 -7.67 -5.00
C ALA A 59 6.04 -8.87 -4.49
N LEU A 60 5.35 -9.92 -4.01
CA LEU A 60 5.99 -11.16 -3.60
C LEU A 60 6.60 -11.92 -4.78
N GLU A 61 5.89 -11.98 -5.91
CA GLU A 61 6.38 -12.61 -7.14
C GLU A 61 7.65 -11.93 -7.67
N ARG A 62 7.70 -10.59 -7.63
CA ARG A 62 8.89 -9.82 -8.02
C ARG A 62 10.02 -9.86 -7.00
N GLY A 63 9.76 -10.37 -5.80
CA GLY A 63 10.73 -10.34 -4.70
C GLY A 63 11.08 -8.91 -4.26
N GLU A 64 10.08 -8.02 -4.21
CA GLU A 64 10.29 -6.63 -3.83
C GLU A 64 11.01 -6.55 -2.48
N PRO A 65 12.16 -5.89 -2.39
CA PRO A 65 13.02 -6.01 -1.22
C PRO A 65 12.43 -5.34 0.02
N TRP A 66 11.62 -4.27 -0.16
CA TRP A 66 11.03 -3.51 0.94
C TRP A 66 9.89 -2.59 0.47
N GLY A 67 9.21 -1.96 1.44
CA GLY A 67 8.16 -0.97 1.21
C GLY A 67 6.76 -1.49 1.59
N VAL A 68 5.73 -0.68 1.34
CA VAL A 68 4.32 -1.07 1.56
C VAL A 68 3.67 -1.53 0.27
N TRP A 69 3.17 -2.77 0.27
CA TRP A 69 2.54 -3.41 -0.88
C TRP A 69 1.25 -4.09 -0.45
N GLY A 70 0.12 -3.77 -1.10
CA GLY A 70 -1.18 -4.36 -0.80
C GLY A 70 -1.68 -4.20 0.65
N GLY A 71 -1.15 -3.22 1.37
CA GLY A 71 -1.44 -3.01 2.80
C GLY A 71 -0.62 -3.90 3.73
N GLU A 72 0.52 -4.39 3.27
CA GLU A 72 1.52 -5.07 4.09
C GLU A 72 2.90 -4.44 3.94
N ILE A 73 3.73 -4.58 4.97
CA ILE A 73 5.12 -4.10 4.93
C ILE A 73 6.00 -5.27 4.49
N LEU A 74 6.80 -5.05 3.46
CA LEU A 74 7.89 -5.95 3.07
C LEU A 74 9.20 -5.48 3.69
N ASP A 75 9.97 -6.44 4.21
CA ASP A 75 11.37 -6.29 4.58
C ASP A 75 12.12 -7.54 4.14
N ARG A 76 13.18 -7.34 3.34
CA ARG A 76 13.98 -8.42 2.74
C ARG A 76 13.11 -9.44 1.99
N GLY A 77 12.12 -8.94 1.25
CA GLY A 77 11.19 -9.78 0.46
C GLY A 77 10.14 -10.53 1.27
N MET A 78 10.05 -10.31 2.57
CA MET A 78 9.09 -10.99 3.45
C MET A 78 8.08 -10.02 4.05
N VAL A 79 6.83 -10.47 4.17
CA VAL A 79 5.80 -9.73 4.91
C VAL A 79 6.14 -9.71 6.39
N ILE A 80 6.17 -8.51 6.96
CA ILE A 80 6.34 -8.29 8.38
C ILE A 80 5.17 -7.48 8.94
N ALA A 81 4.81 -7.76 10.20
CA ALA A 81 3.75 -6.99 10.86
C ALA A 81 4.15 -5.53 11.07
N ARG A 82 5.41 -5.28 11.47
CA ARG A 82 6.00 -3.96 11.71
C ARG A 82 7.51 -3.97 11.52
N LYS A 83 8.07 -2.92 10.91
CA LYS A 83 9.52 -2.73 10.79
C LYS A 83 10.13 -2.36 12.14
N ARG A 84 11.19 -3.04 12.55
CA ARG A 84 11.94 -2.66 13.77
C ARG A 84 12.79 -1.43 13.47
N PRO A 85 12.78 -0.39 14.34
CA PRO A 85 13.68 0.73 14.19
C PRO A 85 15.14 0.27 14.16
N ARG A 86 15.97 0.89 13.33
CA ARG A 86 17.42 0.70 13.40
C ARG A 86 17.92 1.26 14.74
N GLY A 87 18.88 0.57 15.35
CA GLY A 87 19.50 0.97 16.62
C GLY A 87 19.69 -0.18 17.59
N ARG A 88 20.44 0.09 18.67
CA ARG A 88 20.67 -0.89 19.74
C ARG A 88 19.31 -1.35 20.30
N PRO A 89 19.06 -2.67 20.38
CA PRO A 89 17.90 -3.17 21.12
C PRO A 89 17.86 -2.50 22.49
N ARG A 90 16.68 -2.03 22.92
CA ARG A 90 16.56 -1.43 24.25
C ARG A 90 17.08 -2.43 25.27
N LYS A 91 17.99 -2.01 26.15
CA LYS A 91 18.44 -2.87 27.26
C LYS A 91 17.19 -3.15 28.09
N ASN A 92 16.71 -4.40 28.08
CA ASN A 92 15.57 -4.81 28.89
C ASN A 92 15.93 -4.61 30.36
N THR A 93 15.29 -3.66 31.06
CA THR A 93 15.43 -3.45 32.52
C THR A 93 14.48 -4.36 33.30
N VAL A 94 14.17 -5.55 32.79
CA VAL A 94 13.34 -6.51 33.52
C VAL A 94 14.25 -7.25 34.49
N GLY A 95 14.20 -6.82 35.76
CA GLY A 95 14.88 -7.46 36.88
C GLY A 95 14.48 -8.94 36.97
N ASN A 96 15.47 -9.81 37.00
CA ASN A 96 15.29 -11.23 37.26
C ASN A 96 15.07 -11.44 38.77
N PRO A 97 13.93 -12.02 39.21
CA PRO A 97 13.70 -12.32 40.62
C PRO A 97 14.43 -13.59 41.11
N ALA A 98 15.25 -14.26 40.27
CA ALA A 98 15.95 -15.49 40.65
C ALA A 98 17.30 -15.28 41.39
N ALA A 99 17.52 -14.11 41.98
CA ALA A 99 18.65 -13.83 42.87
C ALA A 99 18.11 -13.48 44.26
N ALA A 100 17.59 -14.48 44.96
CA ALA A 100 17.26 -14.44 46.38
C ALA A 100 17.68 -15.79 46.99
#